data_AF-A0A2S6TN37-F1
#
_entry.id   AF-A0A2S6TN37-F1
#
_cell.length_a   1.000
_cell.length_b   1.000
_cell.length_c   1.000
_cell.angle_alpha   90.00
_cell.angle_beta   90.00
_cell.angle_gamma   90.00
#
_symmetry.space_group_name_H-M   'P 1'
#
loop_
_entity.id
_entity.type
_entity.pdbx_description
1 polymer ?
#
loop_
_entity_poly.entity_id
_entity_poly.type
_entity_poly.pdbx_seq_one_letter_code
_entity_poly.pdbx_strand_id
1 'polypeptide(L)'
;MNIIQEIEKEQIEKLTAEKSIPEFSPGDTIRVNVKVSEGSRSRLQAFEGMCIARKNDGLHSSFTVRKLSYGEGVERVFPLYSPNVESIEVVRRGDVRRAKLYYLRGRQGKSARIAERTDGYAAKLSAAERKELAEAKMVANAAQAEAMEKVNPDIELLDKTGDIPQSEDGVGEEENKTDSSIEEAEAIEQEAEKIEEEKDKEK
;
A
#
# COMPACT_ATOMS: atom_id res chain seq x y z
N MET A 1 43.24 -0.87 -9.81
CA MET A 1 42.00 -0.79 -9.01
C MET A 1 41.38 0.57 -9.23
N ASN A 2 40.07 0.62 -9.50
CA ASN A 2 39.34 1.87 -9.67
C ASN A 2 38.72 2.25 -8.32
N ILE A 3 39.37 3.20 -7.63
CA ILE A 3 38.97 3.67 -6.28
C ILE A 3 37.50 4.11 -6.25
N ILE A 4 36.99 4.69 -7.34
CA ILE A 4 35.58 5.10 -7.46
C ILE A 4 34.63 3.90 -7.32
N GLN A 5 34.94 2.78 -7.96
CA GLN A 5 34.09 1.58 -7.94
C GLN A 5 34.07 0.93 -6.55
N GLU A 6 35.18 1.03 -5.81
CA GLU A 6 35.27 0.55 -4.42
C GLU A 6 34.37 1.39 -3.50
N ILE A 7 34.45 2.72 -3.61
CA ILE A 7 33.59 3.64 -2.84
C ILE A 7 32.11 3.40 -3.16
N GLU A 8 31.75 3.25 -4.44
CA GLU A 8 30.37 2.96 -4.85
C GLU A 8 29.86 1.66 -4.22
N LYS A 9 30.68 0.61 -4.22
CA LYS A 9 30.33 -0.68 -3.64
C LYS A 9 30.11 -0.58 -2.13
N GLU A 10 30.99 0.10 -1.40
CA GLU A 10 30.85 0.32 0.04
C GLU A 10 29.55 1.08 0.37
N GLN A 11 29.18 2.08 -0.43
CA GLN A 11 27.94 2.83 -0.23
C GLN A 11 26.71 1.98 -0.53
N ILE A 12 26.74 1.17 -1.60
CA ILE A 12 25.66 0.23 -1.92
C ILE A 12 25.47 -0.76 -0.76
N GLU A 13 26.55 -1.37 -0.28
CA GLU A 13 26.49 -2.33 0.83
C GLU A 13 25.85 -1.72 2.07
N LYS A 14 26.26 -0.50 2.46
CA LYS A 14 25.65 0.24 3.57
C LYS A 14 24.16 0.51 3.38
N LEU A 15 23.75 0.91 2.18
CA LEU A 15 22.35 1.25 1.87
C LEU A 15 21.46 0.01 1.73
N THR A 16 22.02 -1.14 1.33
CA THR A 16 21.30 -2.41 1.21
C THR A 16 21.31 -3.26 2.47
N ALA A 17 22.16 -2.95 3.45
CA ALA A 17 22.28 -3.75 4.68
C ALA A 17 20.95 -3.88 5.44
N GLU A 18 20.12 -2.84 5.40
CA GLU A 18 18.83 -2.80 6.08
C GLU A 18 17.64 -3.14 5.17
N LYS A 19 17.86 -3.28 3.85
CA LYS A 19 16.78 -3.38 2.85
C LYS A 19 17.02 -4.52 1.87
N SER A 20 16.09 -5.47 1.82
CA SER A 20 16.05 -6.48 0.78
C SER A 20 15.49 -5.88 -0.52
N ILE A 21 16.28 -5.91 -1.59
CA ILE A 21 15.86 -5.45 -2.92
C ILE A 21 15.56 -6.70 -3.76
N PRO A 22 14.30 -6.96 -4.13
CA PRO A 22 13.96 -8.12 -4.94
C PRO A 22 14.50 -7.98 -6.36
N GLU A 23 14.69 -9.12 -7.03
CA GLU A 23 15.04 -9.14 -8.43
C GLU A 23 13.79 -8.95 -9.30
N PHE A 24 13.71 -7.81 -9.98
CA PHE A 24 12.63 -7.49 -10.93
C PHE A 24 13.17 -6.99 -12.28
N SER A 25 12.35 -7.16 -13.31
CA SER A 25 12.65 -6.82 -14.69
C SER A 25 11.63 -5.83 -15.26
N PRO A 26 11.96 -5.16 -16.39
CA PRO A 26 10.96 -4.42 -17.16
C PRO A 26 9.79 -5.34 -17.54
N GLY A 27 8.56 -4.83 -17.45
CA GLY A 27 7.33 -5.59 -17.65
C GLY A 27 6.67 -6.04 -16.35
N ASP A 28 7.42 -6.14 -15.27
CA ASP A 28 6.90 -6.51 -13.96
C ASP A 28 6.06 -5.37 -13.36
N THR A 29 4.99 -5.74 -12.69
CA THR A 29 4.17 -4.84 -11.87
C THR A 29 4.73 -4.83 -10.47
N ILE A 30 5.18 -3.67 -10.02
CA ILE A 30 5.84 -3.48 -8.74
C ILE A 30 5.10 -2.44 -7.90
N ARG A 31 5.08 -2.65 -6.60
CA ARG A 31 4.61 -1.71 -5.60
C ARG A 31 5.81 -1.15 -4.86
N VAL A 32 5.99 0.17 -4.94
CA VAL A 32 7.10 0.88 -4.30
C VAL A 32 6.54 1.68 -3.14
N ASN A 33 6.98 1.39 -1.92
CA ASN A 33 6.64 2.18 -0.76
C ASN A 33 7.67 3.30 -0.59
N VAL A 34 7.23 4.54 -0.67
CA VAL A 34 8.09 5.73 -0.62
C VAL A 34 7.76 6.52 0.64
N LYS A 35 8.81 6.86 1.40
CA LYS A 35 8.70 7.79 2.51
C LYS A 35 8.59 9.21 1.97
N VAL A 36 7.45 9.85 2.24
CA VAL A 36 7.19 11.25 1.89
C VAL A 36 7.12 12.05 3.18
N SER A 37 7.99 13.05 3.32
CA SER A 37 7.99 13.99 4.43
C SER A 37 7.39 15.32 3.98
N GLU A 38 6.26 15.71 4.59
CA GLU A 38 5.61 17.00 4.38
C GLU A 38 5.73 17.78 5.70
N GLY A 39 6.73 18.67 5.78
CA GLY A 39 7.03 19.43 7.00
C GLY A 39 7.45 18.52 8.16
N SER A 40 6.65 18.49 9.24
CA SER A 40 6.93 17.70 10.45
C SER A 40 6.42 16.26 10.41
N ARG A 41 5.55 15.90 9.45
CA ARG A 41 4.95 14.57 9.37
C ARG A 41 5.56 13.77 8.23
N SER A 42 5.81 12.49 8.50
CA SER A 42 6.20 11.52 7.46
C SER A 42 5.12 10.47 7.30
N ARG A 43 4.88 10.05 6.06
CA ARG A 43 3.97 8.95 5.71
C ARG A 43 4.61 8.06 4.65
N LEU A 44 4.20 6.80 4.62
CA LEU A 44 4.53 5.89 3.54
C LEU A 44 3.45 5.99 2.47
N GLN A 45 3.86 6.33 1.24
CA GLN A 45 3.00 6.35 0.08
C GLN A 45 3.36 5.18 -0.84
N ALA A 46 2.41 4.29 -1.07
CA ALA A 46 2.56 3.21 -2.03
C ALA A 46 2.33 3.72 -3.46
N PHE A 47 3.29 3.47 -4.36
CA PHE A 47 3.17 3.70 -5.79
C PHE A 47 3.23 2.36 -6.52
N GLU A 48 2.08 1.90 -6.99
CA GLU A 48 1.95 0.63 -7.71
C GLU A 48 1.82 0.87 -9.21
N GLY A 49 2.67 0.22 -10.00
CA GLY A 49 2.62 0.32 -11.45
C GLY A 49 3.59 -0.61 -12.13
N MET A 50 3.70 -0.48 -13.44
CA MET A 50 4.56 -1.31 -14.26
C MET A 50 5.95 -0.71 -14.40
N CYS A 51 6.98 -1.51 -14.17
CA CYS A 51 8.36 -1.15 -14.49
C CYS A 51 8.53 -1.11 -16.01
N ILE A 52 8.75 0.09 -16.57
CA ILE A 52 8.95 0.26 -18.03
C ILE A 52 10.42 0.32 -18.42
N ALA A 53 11.30 0.65 -17.49
CA ALA A 53 12.73 0.76 -17.74
C ALA A 53 13.50 0.58 -16.43
N ARG A 54 14.67 -0.06 -16.54
CA ARG A 54 15.66 -0.15 -15.47
C ARG A 54 17.01 0.28 -16.03
N LYS A 55 17.70 1.18 -15.32
CA LYS A 55 19.05 1.65 -15.62
C LYS A 55 19.96 1.12 -14.51
N ASN A 56 20.96 0.33 -14.88
CA ASN A 56 21.99 -0.16 -13.96
C ASN A 56 23.23 0.71 -14.15
N ASP A 57 23.59 1.48 -13.13
CA ASP A 57 24.64 2.51 -13.17
C ASP A 57 25.30 2.65 -11.79
N GLY A 58 25.74 1.52 -11.22
CA GLY A 58 26.29 1.47 -9.86
C GLY A 58 25.31 2.05 -8.85
N LEU A 59 25.80 2.99 -8.04
CA LEU A 59 25.00 3.70 -7.02
C LEU A 59 23.83 4.51 -7.64
N HIS A 60 23.97 4.95 -8.89
CA HIS A 60 22.98 5.74 -9.62
C HIS A 60 21.95 4.88 -10.38
N SER A 61 21.90 3.58 -10.07
CA SER A 61 20.89 2.68 -10.62
C SER A 61 19.49 3.17 -10.31
N SER A 62 18.60 3.13 -11.29
CA SER A 62 17.25 3.64 -11.18
C SER A 62 16.27 2.82 -12.02
N PHE A 63 14.99 2.92 -11.71
CA PHE A 63 13.94 2.28 -12.47
C PHE A 63 12.74 3.21 -12.61
N THR A 64 12.00 3.05 -13.70
CA THR A 64 10.85 3.90 -14.03
C THR A 64 9.58 3.08 -13.93
N VAL A 65 8.66 3.56 -13.10
CA VAL A 65 7.36 2.93 -12.90
C VAL A 65 6.28 3.78 -13.52
N ARG A 66 5.46 3.16 -14.37
CA ARG A 66 4.33 3.78 -15.04
C ARG A 66 3.03 3.24 -14.46
N LYS A 67 2.13 4.14 -14.06
CA LYS A 67 0.76 3.84 -13.64
C LYS A 67 -0.20 4.72 -14.45
N LEU A 68 -1.41 4.23 -14.70
CA LEU A 68 -2.52 5.07 -15.12
C LEU A 68 -3.27 5.51 -13.87
N SER A 69 -3.28 6.81 -13.58
CA SER A 69 -4.00 7.42 -12.46
C SER A 69 -5.04 8.38 -13.02
N TYR A 70 -6.32 8.19 -12.70
CA TYR A 70 -7.41 9.06 -13.15
C TYR A 70 -7.42 9.32 -14.68
N GLY A 71 -7.08 8.30 -15.48
CA GLY A 71 -7.01 8.41 -16.94
C GLY A 71 -5.70 8.98 -17.49
N GLU A 72 -4.83 9.51 -16.64
CA GLU A 72 -3.53 10.07 -17.04
C GLU A 72 -2.37 9.12 -16.75
N GLY A 73 -1.40 9.09 -17.66
CA GLY A 73 -0.20 8.27 -17.51
C GLY A 73 0.84 8.95 -16.63
N VAL A 74 0.96 8.51 -15.38
CA VAL A 74 1.96 8.99 -14.43
C VAL A 74 3.17 8.08 -14.45
N GLU A 75 4.34 8.66 -14.71
CA GLU A 75 5.64 7.99 -14.62
C GLU A 75 6.45 8.58 -13.48
N ARG A 76 7.01 7.72 -12.62
CA ARG A 76 7.96 8.11 -11.58
C ARG A 76 9.26 7.34 -11.75
N VAL A 77 10.37 8.05 -11.66
CA VAL A 77 11.72 7.46 -11.67
C VAL A 77 12.18 7.35 -10.23
N PHE A 78 12.52 6.14 -9.81
CA PHE A 78 13.02 5.86 -8.47
C PHE A 78 14.49 5.44 -8.53
N PRO A 79 15.38 6.05 -7.75
CA PRO A 79 16.71 5.51 -7.51
C PRO A 79 16.60 4.22 -6.70
N LEU A 80 17.32 3.17 -7.11
CA LEU A 80 17.22 1.84 -6.53
C LEU A 80 17.69 1.78 -5.07
N TYR A 81 18.73 2.55 -4.74
CA TYR A 81 19.37 2.58 -3.42
C TYR A 81 18.98 3.81 -2.59
N SER A 82 17.88 4.50 -2.95
CA SER A 82 17.48 5.71 -2.24
C SER A 82 17.01 5.38 -0.80
N PRO A 83 17.43 6.16 0.22
CA PRO A 83 16.91 6.00 1.57
C PRO A 83 15.39 6.27 1.66
N ASN A 84 14.85 7.07 0.72
CA ASN A 84 13.42 7.39 0.68
C ASN A 84 12.55 6.23 0.18
N VAL A 85 13.14 5.22 -0.48
CA VAL A 85 12.41 4.01 -0.89
C VAL A 85 12.48 3.02 0.26
N GLU A 86 11.35 2.74 0.88
CA GLU A 86 11.28 1.86 2.06
C GLU A 86 11.33 0.39 1.64
N SER A 87 10.44 -0.02 0.74
CA SER A 87 10.37 -1.38 0.22
C SER A 87 9.90 -1.42 -1.22
N ILE A 88 10.31 -2.47 -1.92
CA ILE A 88 9.90 -2.78 -3.29
C ILE A 88 9.29 -4.18 -3.25
N GLU A 89 8.04 -4.30 -3.68
CA GLU A 89 7.34 -5.58 -3.77
C GLU A 89 7.00 -5.89 -5.22
N VAL A 90 7.29 -7.12 -5.66
CA VAL A 90 6.91 -7.60 -6.98
C VAL A 90 5.51 -8.20 -6.89
N VAL A 91 4.52 -7.50 -7.46
CA VAL A 91 3.11 -7.94 -7.44
C VAL A 91 2.84 -8.98 -8.51
N ARG A 92 3.35 -8.73 -9.72
CA ARG A 92 3.10 -9.60 -10.88
C ARG A 92 4.26 -9.52 -11.85
N ARG A 93 4.69 -10.66 -12.40
CA ARG A 93 5.76 -10.70 -13.41
C ARG A 93 5.18 -10.64 -14.83
N GLY A 94 5.72 -9.75 -15.66
CA GLY A 94 5.22 -9.53 -17.02
C GLY A 94 6.08 -10.20 -18.08
N ASP A 95 5.46 -10.76 -19.12
CA ASP A 95 6.18 -11.27 -20.29
C ASP A 95 6.40 -10.17 -21.32
N VAL A 96 7.65 -9.75 -21.49
CA VAL A 96 8.06 -8.75 -22.47
C VAL A 96 9.41 -9.09 -23.08
N ARG A 97 9.60 -8.67 -24.33
CA ARG A 97 10.85 -8.89 -25.08
C ARG A 97 11.79 -7.69 -25.10
N ARG A 98 11.31 -6.49 -24.76
CA ARG A 98 12.08 -5.25 -24.81
C ARG A 98 12.54 -4.85 -23.41
N ALA A 99 13.79 -4.43 -23.27
CA ALA A 99 14.34 -3.92 -22.01
C ALA A 99 13.77 -2.53 -21.62
N LYS A 100 13.25 -1.77 -22.58
CA LYS A 100 12.61 -0.47 -22.37
C LYS A 100 11.25 -0.44 -23.07
N LEU A 101 10.19 -0.26 -22.30
CA LEU A 101 8.80 -0.35 -22.74
C LEU A 101 8.19 1.02 -23.05
N TYR A 102 8.97 1.96 -23.60
CA TYR A 102 8.50 3.33 -23.90
C TYR A 102 7.33 3.37 -24.89
N TYR A 103 7.15 2.31 -25.69
CA TYR A 103 6.02 2.17 -26.60
C TYR A 103 4.66 2.15 -25.86
N LEU A 104 4.64 1.85 -24.55
CA LEU A 104 3.42 1.87 -23.74
C LEU A 104 2.89 3.28 -23.45
N ARG A 105 3.69 4.33 -23.73
CA ARG A 105 3.24 5.72 -23.62
C ARG A 105 2.16 6.07 -24.64
N GLY A 106 2.25 5.49 -25.83
CA GLY A 106 1.27 5.65 -26.91
C GLY A 106 0.20 4.57 -26.96
N ARG A 107 0.10 3.70 -25.94
CA ARG A 107 -0.87 2.60 -25.89
C ARG A 107 -1.78 2.75 -24.69
N GLN A 108 -3.06 2.42 -24.86
CA GLN A 108 -4.07 2.50 -23.81
C GLN A 108 -5.00 1.28 -23.85
N GLY A 109 -5.66 1.01 -22.73
CA GLY A 109 -6.60 -0.10 -22.56
C GLY A 109 -5.98 -1.46 -22.87
N LYS A 110 -6.66 -2.26 -23.70
CA LYS A 110 -6.26 -3.62 -24.05
C LYS A 110 -4.87 -3.69 -24.70
N SER A 111 -4.48 -2.67 -25.47
CA SER A 111 -3.20 -2.63 -26.18
C SER A 111 -1.98 -2.43 -25.28
N ALA A 112 -2.20 -1.87 -24.09
CA ALA A 112 -1.18 -1.65 -23.06
C ALA A 112 -1.07 -2.83 -22.08
N ARG A 113 -1.96 -3.82 -22.16
CA ARG A 113 -1.93 -4.99 -21.29
C ARG A 113 -0.75 -5.89 -21.66
N ILE A 114 -0.01 -6.31 -20.65
CA ILE A 114 1.12 -7.23 -20.79
C ILE A 114 0.68 -8.59 -20.25
N ALA A 115 1.02 -9.66 -20.99
CA ALA A 115 0.79 -11.03 -20.56
C ALA A 115 1.54 -11.33 -19.26
N GLU A 116 1.03 -12.25 -18.46
CA GLU A 116 1.77 -12.72 -17.29
C GLU A 116 2.84 -13.72 -17.72
N ARG A 117 4.02 -13.62 -17.12
CA ARG A 117 5.12 -14.54 -17.41
C ARG A 117 4.93 -15.85 -16.67
N THR A 118 4.53 -16.89 -17.38
CA THR A 118 4.32 -18.24 -16.84
C THR A 118 5.52 -19.17 -16.96
N ASP A 119 6.68 -18.68 -17.43
CA ASP A 119 7.90 -19.48 -17.54
C ASP A 119 8.29 -20.11 -16.19
N GLY A 120 8.76 -21.35 -16.20
CA GLY A 120 9.00 -22.13 -14.97
C GLY A 120 9.95 -21.47 -13.95
N TYR A 121 10.89 -20.63 -14.37
CA TYR A 121 11.76 -19.88 -13.46
C TYR A 121 11.03 -18.71 -12.78
N ALA A 122 10.22 -17.96 -13.54
CA ALA A 122 9.40 -16.87 -13.00
C ALA A 122 8.29 -17.39 -12.07
N ALA A 123 7.70 -18.55 -12.40
CA ALA A 123 6.73 -19.23 -11.55
C ALA A 123 7.33 -19.61 -10.18
N LYS A 124 8.56 -20.15 -10.14
CA LYS A 124 9.24 -20.52 -8.89
C LYS A 124 9.56 -19.31 -8.01
N LEU A 125 10.15 -18.26 -8.58
CA LEU A 125 10.46 -17.03 -7.85
C LEU A 125 9.19 -16.39 -7.27
N SER A 126 8.15 -16.25 -8.09
CA SER A 126 6.88 -15.69 -7.60
C SER A 126 6.22 -16.55 -6.53
N ALA A 127 6.40 -17.88 -6.55
CA ALA A 127 5.86 -18.78 -5.54
C ALA A 127 6.65 -18.71 -4.24
N ALA A 128 7.98 -18.61 -4.31
CA ALA A 128 8.85 -18.42 -3.16
C ALA A 128 8.57 -17.06 -2.49
N GLU A 129 8.57 -15.97 -3.27
CA GLU A 129 8.28 -14.61 -2.79
C GLU A 129 6.87 -14.53 -2.18
N ARG A 130 5.87 -15.17 -2.80
CA ARG A 130 4.50 -15.25 -2.24
C ARG A 130 4.43 -16.05 -0.95
N LYS A 131 5.19 -17.15 -0.85
CA LYS A 131 5.24 -17.98 0.36
C LYS A 131 5.90 -17.24 1.51
N GLU A 132 7.05 -16.60 1.27
CA GLU A 132 7.75 -15.78 2.27
C GLU A 132 6.87 -14.61 2.73
N LEU A 133 6.18 -13.93 1.80
CA LEU A 133 5.27 -12.84 2.14
C LEU A 133 4.03 -13.34 2.91
N ALA A 134 3.52 -14.53 2.60
CA ALA A 134 2.40 -15.14 3.31
C ALA A 134 2.79 -15.54 4.73
N GLU A 135 3.95 -16.18 4.90
CA GLU A 135 4.51 -16.53 6.21
C GLU A 135 4.76 -15.27 7.05
N ALA A 136 5.37 -14.23 6.47
CA ALA A 136 5.59 -12.96 7.16
C ALA A 136 4.27 -12.28 7.57
N LYS A 137 3.25 -12.28 6.70
CA LYS A 137 1.92 -11.74 7.03
C LYS A 137 1.20 -12.56 8.09
N MET A 138 1.33 -13.88 8.09
CA MET A 138 0.76 -14.74 9.13
C MET A 138 1.39 -14.47 10.50
N VAL A 139 2.72 -14.33 10.55
CA VAL A 139 3.44 -13.98 11.80
C VAL A 139 3.06 -12.57 12.27
N ALA A 140 2.97 -11.60 11.36
CA ALA A 140 2.54 -10.24 11.71
C ALA A 140 1.10 -10.19 12.23
N ASN A 141 0.17 -10.92 11.59
CA ASN A 141 -1.22 -10.98 12.03
C ASN A 141 -1.38 -11.72 13.36
N ALA A 142 -0.61 -12.79 13.60
CA ALA A 142 -0.58 -13.48 14.88
C ALA A 142 -0.05 -12.57 16.00
N ALA A 143 1.02 -11.82 15.75
CA ALA A 143 1.54 -10.83 16.69
C ALA A 143 0.57 -9.67 16.95
N GLN A 144 -0.19 -9.24 15.93
CA GLN A 144 -1.25 -8.24 16.09
C GLN A 144 -2.43 -8.78 16.90
N ALA A 145 -2.81 -10.05 16.73
CA ALA A 145 -3.85 -10.71 17.52
C ALA A 145 -3.43 -10.85 18.99
N GLU A 146 -2.19 -11.27 19.26
CA GLU A 146 -1.63 -11.35 20.61
C GLU A 146 -1.47 -9.98 21.29
N ALA A 147 -1.25 -8.92 20.51
CA ALA A 147 -1.21 -7.55 21.02
C ALA A 147 -2.61 -7.02 21.34
N MET A 148 -3.62 -7.40 20.57
CA MET A 148 -5.02 -7.01 20.77
C MET A 148 -5.65 -7.71 21.99
N GLU A 149 -5.22 -8.93 22.30
CA GLU A 149 -5.63 -9.69 23.50
C GLU A 149 -5.09 -9.09 24.81
N LYS A 150 -3.98 -8.35 24.79
CA LYS A 150 -3.35 -7.76 25.99
C LYS A 150 -3.82 -6.33 26.32
N VAL A 151 -4.69 -5.72 25.51
CA VAL A 151 -5.15 -4.33 25.68
C VAL A 151 -6.52 -4.23 26.34
N ASN A 152 -7.19 -5.35 26.67
CA ASN A 152 -8.47 -5.32 27.37
C ASN A 152 -8.41 -5.99 28.77
N PRO A 153 -8.00 -5.29 29.83
CA PRO A 153 -8.24 -5.74 31.20
C PRO A 153 -9.38 -5.01 31.92
N ASP A 154 -9.91 -3.89 31.41
CA ASP A 154 -10.88 -3.07 32.18
C ASP A 154 -12.27 -2.98 31.50
N ILE A 155 -13.01 -4.09 31.51
CA ILE A 155 -14.48 -4.08 31.60
C ILE A 155 -14.89 -5.13 32.63
N GLU A 156 -14.53 -4.90 33.89
CA GLU A 156 -15.23 -5.46 35.04
C GLU A 156 -15.38 -4.32 36.05
N LEU A 157 -16.56 -4.24 36.69
CA LEU A 157 -17.02 -3.23 37.66
C LEU A 157 -17.80 -2.06 37.06
N LEU A 158 -19.08 -2.29 36.76
CA LEU A 158 -20.17 -1.43 37.23
C LEU A 158 -21.47 -2.26 37.17
N ASP A 159 -21.56 -3.24 38.07
CA ASP A 159 -22.82 -3.90 38.38
C ASP A 159 -22.92 -3.97 39.91
N LYS A 160 -23.96 -3.31 40.47
CA LYS A 160 -24.34 -3.08 41.89
C LYS A 160 -24.29 -1.60 42.33
N THR A 161 -25.40 -0.87 42.22
CA THR A 161 -26.45 -0.73 43.27
C THR A 161 -27.34 0.50 42.97
N GLY A 162 -28.67 0.34 43.02
CA GLY A 162 -29.62 1.46 42.91
C GLY A 162 -31.08 1.06 42.62
N ASP A 163 -31.69 0.33 43.55
CA ASP A 163 -33.14 0.18 43.88
C ASP A 163 -34.20 1.01 43.09
N ILE A 164 -35.17 0.40 42.35
CA ILE A 164 -36.59 -0.03 42.70
C ILE A 164 -37.59 0.71 41.75
N PRO A 165 -38.80 0.23 41.35
CA PRO A 165 -39.54 -1.02 41.66
C PRO A 165 -39.98 -1.86 40.45
N GLN A 166 -40.41 -3.08 40.78
CA GLN A 166 -41.12 -4.04 39.93
C GLN A 166 -42.57 -3.60 39.65
N SER A 167 -43.00 -3.67 38.39
CA SER A 167 -44.38 -4.02 38.02
C SER A 167 -44.33 -4.87 36.75
N GLU A 168 -44.89 -6.06 36.87
CA GLU A 168 -44.93 -7.15 35.90
C GLU A 168 -45.73 -6.75 34.65
N ASP A 169 -45.16 -7.00 33.46
CA ASP A 169 -45.86 -7.53 32.28
C ASP A 169 -44.88 -7.66 31.08
N GLY A 170 -44.74 -8.88 30.55
CA GLY A 170 -44.51 -9.13 29.11
C GLY A 170 -43.14 -8.87 28.48
N VAL A 171 -42.37 -9.96 28.29
CA VAL A 171 -41.55 -10.28 27.08
C VAL A 171 -40.65 -9.18 26.48
N GLY A 172 -39.41 -9.13 26.97
CA GLY A 172 -38.15 -9.00 26.21
C GLY A 172 -38.03 -7.99 25.05
N GLU A 173 -37.44 -6.84 25.36
CA GLU A 173 -36.80 -5.90 24.42
C GLU A 173 -35.33 -6.31 24.16
N GLU A 174 -34.89 -6.20 22.91
CA GLU A 174 -33.52 -5.78 22.54
C GLU A 174 -33.60 -5.17 21.12
N GLU A 175 -34.04 -3.90 21.04
CA GLU A 175 -34.01 -3.09 19.82
C GLU A 175 -32.67 -2.34 19.68
N ASN A 176 -32.11 -2.43 18.47
CA ASN A 176 -31.41 -1.40 17.70
C ASN A 176 -30.27 -0.58 18.34
N LYS A 177 -29.03 -1.02 18.07
CA LYS A 177 -27.80 -0.21 18.17
C LYS A 177 -26.98 -0.13 16.86
N THR A 178 -27.64 -0.36 15.73
CA THR A 178 -27.01 -0.31 14.39
C THR A 178 -27.57 0.76 13.47
N ASP A 179 -28.69 1.41 13.81
CA ASP A 179 -29.31 2.45 12.97
C ASP A 179 -28.85 3.89 13.29
N SER A 180 -28.37 4.17 14.50
CA SER A 180 -28.02 5.55 14.89
C SER A 180 -26.76 6.10 14.22
N SER A 181 -25.85 5.23 13.74
CA SER A 181 -24.64 5.64 13.01
C SER A 181 -24.88 5.86 11.52
N ILE A 182 -25.99 5.34 10.98
CA ILE A 182 -26.41 5.57 9.59
C ILE A 182 -27.18 6.88 9.50
N GLU A 183 -28.06 7.18 10.47
CA GLU A 183 -28.79 8.45 10.53
C GLU A 183 -27.86 9.66 10.76
N GLU A 184 -26.80 9.50 11.58
CA GLU A 184 -25.79 10.56 11.76
C GLU A 184 -24.96 10.81 10.48
N ALA A 185 -24.74 9.80 9.65
CA ALA A 185 -24.02 9.96 8.39
C ALA A 185 -24.88 10.66 7.32
N GLU A 186 -26.16 10.33 7.21
CA GLU A 186 -27.08 10.99 6.28
C GLU A 186 -27.36 12.46 6.66
N ALA A 187 -27.41 12.79 7.96
CA ALA A 187 -27.59 14.17 8.43
C ALA A 187 -26.40 15.08 8.05
N ILE A 188 -25.17 14.57 8.17
CA ILE A 188 -23.96 15.32 7.81
C ILE A 188 -23.89 15.57 6.29
N GLU A 189 -24.32 14.60 5.48
CA GLU A 189 -24.33 14.74 4.02
C GLU A 189 -25.37 15.78 3.56
N GLN A 190 -26.57 15.79 4.16
CA GLN A 190 -27.60 16.79 3.86
C GLN A 190 -27.23 18.20 4.33
N GLU A 191 -26.47 18.33 5.42
CA GLU A 191 -25.99 19.63 5.91
C GLU A 191 -24.83 20.16 5.03
N ALA A 192 -23.99 19.27 4.50
CA ALA A 192 -22.96 19.64 3.52
C ALA A 192 -23.55 20.14 2.20
N GLU A 193 -24.59 19.48 1.67
CA GLU A 193 -25.29 19.91 0.45
C GLU A 193 -25.96 21.29 0.62
N LYS A 194 -26.59 21.55 1.77
CA LYS A 194 -27.19 22.87 2.06
C LYS A 194 -26.15 23.99 2.12
N ILE A 195 -24.98 23.72 2.70
CA ILE A 195 -23.88 24.70 2.77
C ILE A 195 -23.32 25.00 1.36
N GLU A 196 -23.32 24.00 0.47
CA GLU A 196 -22.87 24.19 -0.92
C GLU A 196 -23.90 25.00 -1.73
N GLU A 197 -25.20 24.73 -1.57
CA GLU A 197 -26.28 25.52 -2.19
C GLU A 197 -26.36 26.97 -1.69
N GLU A 198 -26.06 27.24 -0.41
CA GLU A 198 -26.02 28.62 0.11
C GLU A 198 -24.83 29.40 -0.44
N LYS A 199 -23.66 28.76 -0.61
CA LYS A 199 -22.47 29.41 -1.19
C LYS A 199 -22.64 29.75 -2.67
N ASP A 200 -23.42 28.98 -3.41
CA ASP A 200 -23.72 29.24 -4.81
C ASP A 200 -24.78 30.34 -5.02
N LYS A 201 -25.55 30.69 -3.99
CA LYS A 201 -26.52 31.81 -4.03
C LYS A 201 -25.90 33.18 -3.64
N GLU A 202 -24.72 33.19 -3.04
CA GLU A 202 -23.98 34.41 -2.66
C GLU A 202 -22.93 34.88 -3.70
N LYS A 203 -22.88 34.25 -4.88
CA LYS A 203 -22.09 34.70 -6.05
C LYS A 203 -22.96 35.26 -7.16
#